data_AF-A0A1Q3U6V9-F1
#
_entry.id   AF-A0A1Q3U6V9-F1
#
_cell.length_a   1.000
_cell.length_b   1.000
_cell.length_c   1.000
_cell.angle_alpha   90.00
_cell.angle_beta   90.00
_cell.angle_gamma   90.00
#
_symmetry.space_group_name_H-M   'P 1'
#
loop_
_entity.id
_entity.type
_entity.pdbx_description
1 polymer ?
#
loop_
_entity_poly.entity_id
_entity_poly.type
_entity_poly.pdbx_seq_one_letter_code
_entity_poly.pdbx_strand_id
1 'polypeptide(L)'
;MDYESHHTEFSRSIMVGLFVGILANVLCLAYDAFFRLSSSYFLSELINVSTLSFFVVLIGLITGVIYYYFHHYLKPANILFRLFAVLITGGLILLAIHANRTTNPIVNIEFRELLGGIILISGLCFMLLIPFFYKKDFL
;
A
#
# COMPACT_ATOMS: atom_id res chain seq x y z
N MET A 1 -0.92 -28.73 24.10
CA MET A 1 0.26 -27.91 23.77
C MET A 1 -0.29 -26.56 23.40
N ASP A 2 -0.49 -25.72 24.40
CA ASP A 2 -0.82 -24.32 24.17
C ASP A 2 0.42 -23.68 23.55
N TYR A 3 0.41 -23.54 22.23
CA TYR A 3 1.31 -22.63 21.54
C TYR A 3 0.84 -21.22 21.90
N GLU A 4 1.12 -20.78 23.13
CA GLU A 4 1.13 -19.36 23.45
C GLU A 4 2.17 -18.75 22.51
N SER A 5 1.67 -18.10 21.47
CA SER A 5 2.46 -17.39 20.50
C SER A 5 3.20 -16.27 21.22
N HIS A 6 4.46 -16.55 21.60
CA HIS A 6 5.45 -15.56 22.04
C HIS A 6 5.83 -14.61 20.89
N HIS A 7 4.88 -14.15 20.10
CA HIS A 7 5.10 -13.08 19.13
C HIS A 7 5.11 -11.76 19.88
N THR A 8 6.26 -11.10 19.89
CA THR A 8 6.37 -9.73 20.38
C THR A 8 5.43 -8.83 19.58
N GLU A 9 4.87 -7.79 20.21
CA GLU A 9 3.97 -6.82 19.56
C GLU A 9 4.57 -6.26 18.24
N PHE A 10 5.89 -6.11 18.22
CA PHE A 10 6.67 -5.73 17.05
C PHE A 10 6.58 -6.76 15.92
N SER A 11 6.85 -8.04 16.21
CA SER A 11 6.76 -9.13 15.23
C SER A 11 5.34 -9.25 14.68
N ARG A 12 4.32 -9.13 15.53
CA ARG A 12 2.91 -9.11 15.13
C ARG A 12 2.62 -7.97 14.15
N SER A 13 3.05 -6.75 14.46
CA SER A 13 2.81 -5.59 13.59
C SER A 13 3.47 -5.72 12.21
N ILE A 14 4.68 -6.28 12.17
CA ILE A 14 5.38 -6.55 10.91
C ILE A 14 4.65 -7.62 10.09
N MET A 15 4.22 -8.72 10.72
CA MET A 15 3.50 -9.79 10.02
C MET A 15 2.16 -9.30 9.47
N VAL A 16 1.43 -8.49 10.24
CA VAL A 16 0.20 -7.84 9.76
C VAL A 16 0.49 -6.90 8.60
N GLY A 17 1.52 -6.05 8.70
CA GLY A 17 1.92 -5.14 7.62
C GLY A 17 2.30 -5.88 6.33
N LEU A 18 3.07 -6.96 6.45
CA LEU A 18 3.44 -7.82 5.33
C LEU A 18 2.21 -8.49 4.70
N PHE A 19 1.33 -9.07 5.51
CA PHE A 19 0.10 -9.71 5.05
C PHE A 19 -0.80 -8.74 4.29
N VAL A 20 -1.02 -7.54 4.84
CA VAL A 20 -1.79 -6.50 4.16
C VAL A 20 -1.08 -6.00 2.91
N GLY A 21 0.26 -5.92 2.92
CA GLY A 21 1.08 -5.62 1.73
C GLY A 21 0.87 -6.61 0.60
N ILE A 22 0.83 -7.91 0.91
CA ILE A 22 0.55 -8.97 -0.06
C ILE A 22 -0.88 -8.83 -0.62
N LEU A 23 -1.88 -8.63 0.24
CA LEU A 23 -3.27 -8.42 -0.20
C LEU A 23 -3.41 -7.19 -1.09
N ALA A 24 -2.78 -6.07 -0.70
CA ALA A 24 -2.78 -4.84 -1.46
C ALA A 24 -2.12 -5.04 -2.83
N ASN A 25 -0.99 -5.78 -2.90
CA ASN A 25 -0.33 -6.10 -4.16
C ASN A 25 -1.22 -6.96 -5.08
N VAL A 26 -1.92 -7.96 -4.55
CA VAL A 26 -2.88 -8.75 -5.35
C VAL A 26 -3.97 -7.86 -5.95
N LEU A 27 -4.52 -6.93 -5.16
CA LEU A 27 -5.50 -5.96 -5.67
C LEU A 27 -4.90 -4.99 -6.69
N CYS A 28 -3.65 -4.55 -6.50
CA CYS A 28 -2.95 -3.70 -7.45
C CYS A 28 -2.69 -4.43 -8.79
N LEU A 29 -2.34 -5.71 -8.75
CA LEU A 29 -2.18 -6.54 -9.95
C LEU A 29 -3.51 -6.75 -10.67
N ALA A 30 -4.59 -6.97 -9.94
CA ALA A 30 -5.93 -7.07 -10.52
C ALA A 30 -6.34 -5.76 -11.20
N TYR A 31 -6.03 -4.63 -10.58
CA TYR A 31 -6.26 -3.31 -11.17
C TYR A 31 -5.40 -3.07 -12.42
N ASP A 32 -4.10 -3.39 -12.39
CA ASP A 32 -3.22 -3.30 -13.57
C ASP A 32 -3.75 -4.16 -14.74
N ALA A 33 -4.18 -5.39 -14.46
CA ALA A 33 -4.76 -6.26 -15.48
C ALA A 33 -6.02 -5.66 -16.10
N PHE A 34 -6.92 -5.09 -15.29
CA PHE A 34 -8.12 -4.41 -15.77
C PHE A 34 -7.81 -3.14 -16.58
N PHE A 35 -6.83 -2.35 -16.11
CA PHE A 35 -6.39 -1.14 -16.79
C PHE A 35 -5.79 -1.45 -18.17
N ARG A 36 -5.03 -2.54 -18.29
CA ARG A 36 -4.47 -3.01 -19.58
C ARG A 36 -5.50 -3.59 -20.54
N LEU A 37 -6.64 -4.09 -20.03
CA LEU A 37 -7.74 -4.53 -20.89
C LEU A 37 -8.52 -3.35 -21.49
N SER A 38 -8.55 -2.22 -20.77
CA SER A 38 -9.28 -1.01 -21.20
C SER A 38 -8.39 -0.04 -21.98
N SER A 39 -7.11 0.05 -21.65
CA SER A 39 -6.14 0.91 -22.32
C SER A 39 -5.14 0.06 -23.10
N SER A 40 -4.88 0.37 -24.38
CA SER A 40 -3.85 -0.29 -25.20
C SER A 40 -2.41 0.05 -24.77
N TYR A 41 -2.22 0.28 -23.47
CA TYR A 41 -1.01 0.80 -22.87
C TYR A 41 0.01 -0.32 -22.64
N PHE A 42 0.91 -0.50 -23.60
CA PHE A 42 2.08 -1.37 -23.51
C PHE A 42 3.30 -0.56 -23.07
N LEU A 43 3.33 -0.06 -21.83
CA LEU A 43 4.55 0.55 -21.31
C LEU A 43 5.56 -0.54 -20.93
N SER A 44 6.35 -0.95 -21.91
CA SER A 44 7.53 -1.78 -21.77
C SER A 44 8.77 -0.90 -21.53
N GLU A 45 9.65 -1.36 -20.64
CA GLU A 45 11.13 -1.34 -20.75
C GLU A 45 11.98 -0.78 -19.59
N LEU A 46 11.52 0.10 -18.68
CA LEU A 46 12.41 0.54 -17.57
C LEU A 46 11.88 0.42 -16.13
N ILE A 47 10.57 0.61 -15.93
CA ILE A 47 9.87 0.36 -14.65
C ILE A 47 8.55 -0.27 -15.05
N ASN A 48 8.45 -1.59 -14.92
CA ASN A 48 7.22 -2.33 -15.19
C ASN A 48 6.23 -2.11 -14.04
N VAL A 49 4.93 -2.09 -14.34
CA VAL A 49 3.88 -1.95 -13.33
C VAL A 49 3.98 -3.07 -12.29
N SER A 50 4.37 -4.27 -12.72
CA SER A 50 4.64 -5.40 -11.82
C SER A 50 5.77 -5.12 -10.81
N THR A 51 6.75 -4.28 -11.17
CA THR A 51 7.80 -3.85 -10.23
C THR A 51 7.24 -2.86 -9.22
N LEU A 52 6.40 -1.92 -9.68
CA LEU A 52 5.74 -0.96 -8.79
C LEU A 52 4.79 -1.64 -7.79
N SER A 53 4.02 -2.63 -8.25
CA SER A 53 3.12 -3.40 -7.39
C SER A 53 3.92 -4.25 -6.39
N PHE A 54 5.08 -4.80 -6.79
CA PHE A 54 5.97 -5.50 -5.86
C PHE A 54 6.46 -4.60 -4.71
N PHE A 55 6.77 -3.32 -4.99
CA PHE A 55 7.12 -2.36 -3.95
C PHE A 55 6.00 -2.11 -2.93
N VAL A 56 4.73 -2.34 -3.27
CA VAL A 56 3.61 -2.24 -2.33
C VAL A 56 3.78 -3.21 -1.15
N VAL A 57 4.36 -4.39 -1.37
CA VAL A 57 4.63 -5.35 -0.29
C VAL A 57 5.67 -4.80 0.69
N LEU A 58 6.75 -4.20 0.17
CA LEU A 58 7.78 -3.55 0.99
C LEU A 58 7.22 -2.35 1.76
N ILE A 59 6.37 -1.55 1.12
CA ILE A 59 5.67 -0.44 1.77
C ILE A 59 4.74 -0.97 2.87
N GLY A 60 4.06 -2.11 2.67
CA GLY A 60 3.24 -2.76 3.69
C GLY A 60 4.06 -3.14 4.93
N LEU A 61 5.25 -3.71 4.74
CA LEU A 61 6.18 -4.02 5.84
C LEU A 61 6.58 -2.75 6.61
N ILE A 62 7.03 -1.71 5.90
CA ILE A 62 7.39 -0.41 6.49
C ILE A 62 6.19 0.17 7.25
N THR A 63 5.00 0.08 6.68
CA THR A 63 3.77 0.60 7.30
C THR A 63 3.40 -0.19 8.56
N GLY A 64 3.66 -1.50 8.60
CA GLY A 64 3.54 -2.31 9.81
C GLY A 64 4.48 -1.84 10.92
N VAL A 65 5.72 -1.48 10.60
CA VAL A 65 6.67 -0.88 11.56
C VAL A 65 6.17 0.48 12.05
N ILE A 66 5.72 1.35 11.14
CA ILE A 66 5.15 2.65 11.50
C ILE A 66 3.95 2.46 12.43
N TYR A 67 3.03 1.54 12.11
CA TYR A 67 1.88 1.26 12.94
C TYR A 67 2.28 0.80 14.35
N TYR A 68 3.32 -0.03 14.49
CA TYR A 68 3.87 -0.40 15.79
C TYR A 68 4.29 0.82 16.61
N TYR A 69 5.02 1.77 16.00
CA TYR A 69 5.41 3.00 16.69
C TYR A 69 4.20 3.82 17.15
N PHE A 70 3.18 3.96 16.29
CA PHE A 70 1.95 4.64 16.67
C PHE A 70 1.24 3.92 17.83
N HIS A 71 1.18 2.59 17.78
CA HIS A 71 0.54 1.78 18.81
C HIS A 71 1.26 1.83 20.16
N HIS A 72 2.59 1.74 20.14
CA HIS A 72 3.40 1.65 21.35
C HIS A 72 3.58 3.00 22.05
N TYR A 73 3.72 4.10 21.30
CA TYR A 73 4.05 5.41 21.86
C TYR A 73 2.88 6.42 21.90
N LEU A 74 1.82 6.24 21.09
CA LEU A 74 0.77 7.25 20.94
C LEU A 74 -0.62 6.74 21.35
N LYS A 75 -1.32 7.52 22.18
CA LYS A 75 -2.76 7.33 22.48
C LYS A 75 -3.53 8.53 21.88
N PRO A 76 -4.52 8.36 20.98
CA PRO A 76 -5.11 7.15 20.40
C PRO A 76 -4.50 6.73 19.03
N ALA A 77 -3.67 5.68 19.05
CA ALA A 77 -2.94 5.14 17.89
C ALA A 77 -3.76 4.94 16.60
N ASN A 78 -4.95 4.32 16.71
CA ASN A 78 -5.77 3.99 15.53
C ASN A 78 -6.26 5.21 14.76
N ILE A 79 -6.56 6.31 15.45
CA ILE A 79 -7.06 7.53 14.82
C ILE A 79 -5.88 8.29 14.22
N LEU A 80 -4.78 8.41 14.99
CA LEU A 80 -3.57 9.09 14.53
C LEU A 80 -2.95 8.40 13.31
N PHE A 81 -2.89 7.06 13.31
CA PHE A 81 -2.42 6.29 12.17
C PHE A 81 -3.32 6.47 10.94
N ARG A 82 -4.65 6.43 11.11
CA ARG A 82 -5.58 6.67 10.00
C ARG A 82 -5.44 8.08 9.42
N LEU A 83 -5.31 9.09 10.27
CA LEU A 83 -5.05 10.46 9.84
C LEU A 83 -3.73 10.55 9.06
N PHE A 84 -2.66 9.97 9.60
CA PHE A 84 -1.35 9.93 8.96
C PHE A 84 -1.39 9.22 7.61
N ALA A 85 -2.06 8.06 7.53
CA ALA A 85 -2.24 7.31 6.28
C ALA A 85 -3.01 8.13 5.23
N VAL A 86 -4.10 8.81 5.62
CA VAL A 86 -4.86 9.69 4.70
C VAL A 86 -4.00 10.84 4.18
N LEU A 87 -3.21 11.49 5.05
CA LEU A 87 -2.33 12.57 4.66
C LEU A 87 -1.24 12.10 3.69
N ILE A 88 -0.60 10.97 3.97
CA ILE A 88 0.41 10.40 3.08
C ILE A 88 -0.20 9.95 1.76
N THR A 89 -1.28 9.18 1.77
CA THR A 89 -1.95 8.72 0.54
C THR A 89 -2.43 9.89 -0.30
N GLY A 90 -3.04 10.92 0.32
CA GLY A 90 -3.45 12.14 -0.37
C GLY A 90 -2.26 12.89 -0.98
N GLY A 91 -1.17 13.05 -0.23
CA GLY A 91 0.07 13.66 -0.72
C GLY A 91 0.67 12.89 -1.90
N LEU A 92 0.69 11.55 -1.83
CA LEU A 92 1.18 10.70 -2.91
C LEU A 92 0.29 10.79 -4.16
N ILE A 93 -1.03 10.88 -4.02
CA ILE A 93 -1.95 11.10 -5.14
C ILE A 93 -1.67 12.46 -5.81
N LEU A 94 -1.46 13.52 -5.03
CA LEU A 94 -1.11 14.84 -5.58
C LEU A 94 0.20 14.80 -6.34
N LEU A 95 1.22 14.11 -5.81
CA LEU A 95 2.50 13.91 -6.51
C LEU A 95 2.31 13.08 -7.78
N ALA A 96 1.48 12.03 -7.74
CA ALA A 96 1.18 11.20 -8.90
C ALA A 96 0.53 12.01 -10.02
N ILE A 97 -0.41 12.91 -9.71
CA ILE A 97 -1.08 13.77 -10.72
C ILE A 97 -0.08 14.69 -11.45
N HIS A 98 1.00 15.11 -10.78
CA HIS A 98 2.02 15.99 -11.36
C HIS A 98 3.19 15.23 -12.00
N ALA A 99 3.20 13.89 -11.93
CA ALA A 99 4.28 13.09 -12.47
C ALA A 99 4.27 13.12 -14.01
N ASN A 100 5.41 13.47 -14.61
CA ASN A 100 5.66 13.40 -16.05
C ASN A 100 6.75 12.37 -16.30
N ARG A 101 6.46 11.35 -17.12
CA ARG A 101 7.41 10.30 -17.45
C ARG A 101 8.04 10.49 -18.82
N THR A 102 7.31 11.07 -19.77
CA THR A 102 7.75 11.23 -21.16
C THR A 102 7.29 12.56 -21.74
N THR A 103 7.78 12.90 -22.95
CA THR A 103 7.32 14.06 -23.71
C THR A 103 5.94 13.83 -24.35
N ASN A 104 5.46 12.58 -24.42
CA ASN A 104 4.15 12.26 -25.00
C ASN A 104 3.04 12.45 -23.94
N PRO A 105 2.06 13.35 -24.18
CA PRO A 105 1.02 13.64 -23.20
C PRO A 105 0.09 12.45 -22.92
N ILE A 106 -0.18 11.59 -23.91
CA ILE A 106 -1.10 10.44 -23.76
C ILE A 106 -0.52 9.43 -22.76
N VAL A 107 0.75 9.10 -22.94
CA VAL A 107 1.51 8.17 -22.08
C VAL A 107 1.57 8.69 -20.64
N ASN A 108 1.70 10.01 -20.45
CA ASN A 108 1.70 10.58 -19.12
C ASN A 108 0.33 10.48 -18.43
N ILE A 109 -0.77 10.65 -19.16
CA ILE A 109 -2.12 10.51 -18.59
C ILE A 109 -2.33 9.08 -18.10
N GLU A 110 -2.07 8.09 -18.96
CA GLU A 110 -2.22 6.66 -18.61
C GLU A 110 -1.33 6.26 -17.42
N PHE A 111 -0.09 6.78 -17.37
CA PHE A 111 0.79 6.57 -16.23
C PHE A 111 0.24 7.15 -14.93
N ARG A 112 -0.32 8.36 -14.96
CA ARG A 112 -0.87 9.03 -13.77
C ARG A 112 -2.10 8.31 -13.24
N GLU A 113 -3.00 7.86 -14.12
CA GLU A 113 -4.18 7.09 -13.73
C GLU A 113 -3.82 5.75 -13.12
N LEU A 114 -2.85 5.05 -13.71
CA LEU A 114 -2.38 3.77 -13.20
C LEU A 114 -1.66 3.94 -11.85
N LEU A 115 -0.74 4.89 -11.75
CA LEU A 115 -0.01 5.19 -10.52
C LEU A 115 -0.96 5.65 -9.40
N GLY A 116 -1.91 6.53 -9.72
CA GLY A 116 -2.92 7.01 -8.80
C GLY A 116 -3.81 5.88 -8.28
N GLY A 117 -4.24 4.95 -9.14
CA GLY A 117 -5.02 3.79 -8.73
C GLY A 117 -4.25 2.86 -7.78
N ILE A 118 -2.98 2.57 -8.06
CA ILE A 118 -2.13 1.75 -7.19
C ILE A 118 -1.93 2.40 -5.82
N ILE A 119 -1.66 3.71 -5.78
CA ILE A 119 -1.52 4.47 -4.52
C ILE A 119 -2.83 4.46 -3.73
N LEU A 120 -3.97 4.62 -4.40
CA LEU A 120 -5.28 4.65 -3.76
C LEU A 120 -5.66 3.29 -3.18
N ILE A 121 -5.51 2.21 -3.95
CA ILE A 121 -5.78 0.84 -3.50
C ILE A 121 -4.88 0.48 -2.32
N SER A 122 -3.57 0.66 -2.46
CA SER A 122 -2.61 0.34 -1.41
C SER A 122 -2.82 1.19 -0.15
N GLY A 123 -3.05 2.49 -0.30
CA GLY A 123 -3.34 3.41 0.80
C GLY A 123 -4.60 3.02 1.59
N LEU A 124 -5.70 2.70 0.89
CA LEU A 124 -6.94 2.23 1.52
C LEU A 124 -6.73 0.90 2.25
N CYS A 125 -6.02 -0.05 1.64
CA CYS A 125 -5.68 -1.31 2.27
C CYS A 125 -4.89 -1.09 3.57
N PHE A 126 -3.82 -0.29 3.54
CA PHE A 126 -3.01 -0.03 4.72
C PHE A 126 -3.77 0.71 5.81
N MET A 127 -4.54 1.73 5.44
CA MET A 127 -5.33 2.53 6.38
C MET A 127 -6.37 1.69 7.15
N LEU A 128 -7.03 0.75 6.47
CA LEU A 128 -8.16 0.00 7.03
C LEU A 128 -7.74 -1.36 7.59
N LEU A 129 -6.97 -2.14 6.83
CA LEU A 129 -6.70 -3.53 7.14
C LEU A 129 -5.61 -3.69 8.21
N ILE A 130 -4.59 -2.82 8.27
CA ILE A 130 -3.52 -2.94 9.29
C ILE A 130 -4.10 -2.79 10.70
N PRO A 131 -4.83 -1.71 11.04
CA PRO A 131 -5.42 -1.59 12.38
C PRO A 131 -6.47 -2.66 12.67
N PHE A 132 -7.18 -3.13 11.63
CA PHE A 132 -8.20 -4.17 11.76
C PHE A 132 -7.61 -5.54 12.12
N PHE A 133 -6.60 -5.99 11.36
CA PHE A 133 -5.91 -7.26 11.62
C PHE A 133 -4.98 -7.19 12.82
N TYR A 134 -4.48 -6.02 13.19
CA TYR A 134 -3.73 -5.89 14.45
C TYR A 134 -4.63 -6.06 15.68
N LYS A 135 -5.90 -5.65 15.63
CA LYS A 135 -6.82 -5.77 16.78
C LYS A 135 -7.40 -7.15 16.98
N LYS A 136 -7.62 -7.91 15.90
CA LYS A 136 -8.06 -9.29 16.02
C LYS A 136 -6.82 -10.15 16.17
N ASP A 137 -6.77 -11.04 17.15
CA ASP A 137 -5.71 -12.04 17.31
C ASP A 137 -5.82 -13.08 16.18
N PHE A 138 -5.53 -12.68 14.94
CA PHE A 138 -5.72 -13.49 13.74
C PHE A 138 -4.49 -14.28 13.31
N LEU A 139 -3.44 -14.32 14.14
CA LEU A 139 -2.20 -15.08 13.95
C LEU A 139 -1.65 -15.54 15.29
#